data_AF-A0A7S0YW76-F1
#
_entry.id   AF-A0A7S0YW76-F1
#
_cell.length_a   1.000
_cell.length_b   1.000
_cell.length_c   1.000
_cell.angle_alpha   90.00
_cell.angle_beta   90.00
_cell.angle_gamma   90.00
#
_symmetry.space_group_name_H-M   'P 1'
#
loop_
_entity.id
_entity.type
_entity.pdbx_description
1 polymer ?
#
loop_
_entity_poly.entity_id
_entity_poly.type
_entity_poly.pdbx_seq_one_letter_code
_entity_poly.pdbx_strand_id
1 'polypeptide(L)'
;GQMYPKALPCKLLSAFFMVYSTWQWPMPVGLVDIKPNSCDLNLMVWMGCPQFEMSDKRHEMPIITPVYPSQNATANVSRSTLKIMTEEFVRGKDLCKRIEAGQADWSELFEPLDVLN
;
A
#
# COMPACT_ATOMS: atom_id res chain seq x y z
N GLY A 1 6.46 9.34 8.17
CA GLY A 1 5.52 10.04 9.06
C GLY A 1 4.13 10.01 8.47
N GLN A 2 3.07 9.86 9.29
CA GLN A 2 1.68 9.85 8.81
C GLN A 2 1.32 11.21 8.19
N MET A 3 0.82 11.21 6.95
CA MET A 3 0.71 12.42 6.12
C MET A 3 -0.49 13.32 6.47
N TYR A 4 -1.51 12.83 7.18
CA TYR A 4 -2.77 13.56 7.40
C TYR A 4 -3.41 13.33 8.79
N PRO A 5 -2.80 13.82 9.89
CA PRO A 5 -3.26 13.52 11.26
C PRO A 5 -4.58 14.19 11.67
N LYS A 6 -5.10 15.15 10.90
CA LYS A 6 -6.33 15.92 11.22
C LYS A 6 -7.35 15.97 10.06
N ALA A 7 -7.16 15.15 9.04
CA ALA A 7 -8.04 15.16 7.87
C ALA A 7 -9.37 14.45 8.19
N LEU A 8 -10.47 14.93 7.59
CA LEU A 8 -11.75 14.23 7.61
C LEU A 8 -11.61 12.88 6.90
N PRO A 9 -12.39 11.85 7.29
CA PRO A 9 -12.31 10.51 6.68
C PRO A 9 -12.41 10.51 5.15
N CYS A 10 -13.26 11.36 4.58
CA CYS A 10 -13.39 11.53 3.13
C CYS A 10 -12.08 12.01 2.47
N LYS A 11 -11.39 12.96 3.09
CA LYS A 11 -10.10 13.47 2.60
C LYS A 11 -8.98 12.45 2.77
N LEU A 12 -9.02 11.63 3.82
CA LEU A 12 -8.08 10.52 4.01
C LEU A 12 -8.22 9.49 2.90
N LEU A 13 -9.46 9.15 2.52
CA LEU A 13 -9.74 8.17 1.48
C LEU A 13 -9.29 8.67 0.10
N SER A 14 -9.60 9.93 -0.24
CA SER A 14 -9.10 10.58 -1.46
C SER A 14 -7.57 10.61 -1.51
N ALA A 15 -6.92 10.97 -0.40
CA ALA A 15 -5.46 10.97 -0.30
C ALA A 15 -4.86 9.56 -0.42
N PHE A 16 -5.51 8.54 0.14
CA PHE A 16 -5.09 7.14 0.03
C PHE A 16 -5.02 6.71 -1.44
N PHE A 17 -6.10 6.89 -2.20
CA PHE A 17 -6.12 6.52 -3.62
C PHE A 17 -5.14 7.35 -4.43
N MET A 18 -5.03 8.65 -4.14
CA MET A 18 -4.06 9.51 -4.81
C MET A 18 -2.62 8.99 -4.62
N VAL A 19 -2.21 8.72 -3.38
CA VAL A 19 -0.84 8.26 -3.07
C VAL A 19 -0.56 6.91 -3.72
N TYR A 20 -1.44 5.92 -3.51
CA TYR A 20 -1.19 4.55 -3.97
C TYR A 20 -1.40 4.34 -5.47
N SER A 21 -2.16 5.20 -6.15
CA SER A 21 -2.25 5.20 -7.61
C SER A 21 -0.95 5.62 -8.31
N THR A 22 -0.10 6.40 -7.62
CA THR A 22 1.18 6.90 -8.16
C THR A 22 2.39 6.32 -7.44
N TRP A 23 2.17 5.36 -6.56
CA TRP A 23 3.24 4.77 -5.77
C TRP A 23 4.18 3.96 -6.67
N GLN A 24 5.49 4.17 -6.50
CA GLN A 24 6.52 3.50 -7.29
C GLN A 24 6.82 2.12 -6.73
N TRP A 25 5.88 1.19 -6.85
CA TRP A 25 6.13 -0.22 -6.53
C TRP A 25 7.38 -0.74 -7.28
N PRO A 26 8.27 -1.52 -6.62
CA PRO A 26 8.13 -2.16 -5.30
C PRO A 26 8.73 -1.34 -4.14
N MET A 27 8.75 0.00 -4.18
CA MET A 27 9.20 0.79 -3.04
C MET A 27 8.37 0.45 -1.79
N PRO A 28 8.98 0.16 -0.62
CA PRO A 28 8.26 -0.29 0.56
C PRO A 28 7.44 0.81 1.22
N VAL A 29 6.26 0.41 1.69
CA VAL A 29 5.43 1.24 2.57
C VAL A 29 5.79 0.89 4.02
N GLY A 30 6.54 1.77 4.68
CA GLY A 30 6.89 1.65 6.09
C GLY A 30 6.12 2.64 6.96
N LEU A 31 5.54 2.18 8.07
CA LEU A 31 4.90 3.03 9.07
C LEU A 31 5.92 3.66 10.04
N VAL A 32 7.04 2.98 10.23
CA VAL A 32 8.18 3.37 11.07
C VAL A 32 9.48 3.08 10.33
N ASP A 33 10.57 3.71 10.75
CA ASP A 33 11.88 3.37 10.23
C ASP A 33 12.23 1.93 10.59
N ILE A 34 12.58 1.13 9.59
CA ILE A 34 13.00 -0.25 9.79
C ILE A 34 14.38 -0.21 10.45
N LYS A 35 14.48 -0.72 11.67
CA LYS A 35 15.72 -0.78 12.44
C LYS A 35 16.30 -2.19 12.35
N PRO A 36 17.37 -2.42 11.58
CA PRO A 36 17.91 -3.76 11.35
C PRO A 36 18.46 -4.43 12.61
N ASN A 37 18.83 -3.65 13.63
CA ASN A 37 19.48 -4.14 14.86
C ASN A 37 18.79 -3.62 16.14
N SER A 38 17.47 -3.41 16.14
CA SER A 38 16.79 -2.83 17.31
C SER A 38 16.73 -3.77 18.52
N CYS A 39 16.97 -5.07 18.35
CA CYS A 39 17.04 -6.04 19.42
C CYS A 39 18.21 -6.99 19.14
N ASP A 40 19.04 -7.30 20.14
CA ASP A 40 20.18 -8.25 20.07
C ASP A 40 19.77 -9.72 19.84
N LEU A 41 18.59 -9.93 19.26
CA LEU A 41 18.06 -11.22 18.85
C LEU A 41 18.41 -11.36 17.37
N ASN A 42 19.21 -12.36 16.98
CA ASN A 42 19.58 -12.65 15.58
C ASN A 42 18.38 -13.13 14.72
N LEU A 43 17.26 -12.39 14.73
CA LEU A 43 16.07 -12.70 13.95
C LEU A 43 16.12 -11.96 12.61
N MET A 44 15.57 -12.61 11.58
CA MET A 44 15.50 -12.03 10.24
C MET A 44 14.49 -10.88 10.23
N VAL A 45 14.95 -9.71 9.80
CA VAL A 45 14.16 -8.50 9.61
C VAL A 45 14.13 -8.20 8.12
N TRP A 46 12.96 -7.86 7.57
CA TRP A 46 12.85 -7.42 6.18
C TRP A 46 13.72 -6.18 5.96
N MET A 47 14.73 -6.27 5.10
CA MET A 47 15.67 -5.15 4.86
C MET A 47 15.58 -4.58 3.45
N GLY A 48 14.76 -5.16 2.57
CA GLY A 48 14.57 -4.68 1.19
C GLY A 48 15.87 -4.62 0.37
N CYS A 49 16.94 -5.21 0.89
CA CYS A 49 18.29 -5.15 0.36
C CYS A 49 18.74 -6.56 -0.03
N PRO A 50 19.15 -6.79 -1.30
CA PRO A 50 19.55 -8.11 -1.80
C PRO A 50 20.74 -8.74 -1.07
N GLN A 51 21.47 -7.93 -0.31
CA GLN A 51 22.66 -8.33 0.44
C GLN A 51 22.30 -9.17 1.67
N PHE A 52 21.03 -9.14 2.12
CA PHE A 52 20.55 -9.85 3.30
C PHE A 52 19.56 -10.96 2.94
N GLU A 53 18.64 -10.74 1.98
CA GLU A 53 17.70 -11.77 1.51
C GLU A 53 17.39 -11.64 0.01
N MET A 54 17.63 -12.70 -0.78
CA MET A 54 17.26 -12.71 -2.21
C MET A 54 15.75 -12.80 -2.44
N SER A 55 15.00 -13.36 -1.48
CA SER A 55 13.53 -13.45 -1.47
C SER A 55 12.88 -12.07 -1.46
N ASP A 56 13.44 -11.13 -0.70
CA ASP A 56 12.93 -9.75 -0.57
C ASP A 56 12.88 -9.00 -1.89
N LYS A 57 13.77 -9.33 -2.84
CA LYS A 57 13.79 -8.72 -4.19
C LYS A 57 12.57 -9.09 -5.03
N ARG A 58 11.86 -10.18 -4.71
CA ARG A 58 10.71 -10.65 -5.47
C ARG A 58 9.38 -10.07 -4.99
N HIS A 59 9.39 -9.27 -3.94
CA HIS A 59 8.17 -8.64 -3.44
C HIS A 59 7.72 -7.53 -4.38
N GLU A 60 6.54 -7.71 -4.98
CA GLU A 60 5.96 -6.76 -5.93
C GLU A 60 5.30 -5.56 -5.21
N MET A 61 4.79 -5.77 -3.99
CA MET A 61 4.07 -4.75 -3.21
C MET A 61 4.44 -4.78 -1.71
N PRO A 62 5.65 -4.38 -1.29
CA PRO A 62 6.05 -4.55 0.12
C PRO A 62 5.34 -3.56 1.06
N ILE A 63 4.56 -4.10 2.01
CA ILE A 63 3.96 -3.36 3.12
C ILE A 63 4.54 -3.92 4.42
N ILE A 64 5.30 -3.10 5.14
CA ILE A 64 6.16 -3.60 6.22
C ILE A 64 5.49 -3.45 7.58
N THR A 65 5.49 -4.54 8.37
CA THR A 65 4.96 -4.52 9.73
C THR A 65 5.84 -3.64 10.63
N PRO A 66 5.22 -2.78 11.47
CA PRO A 66 5.98 -1.84 12.32
C PRO A 66 6.57 -2.48 13.58
N VAL A 67 6.21 -3.73 13.88
CA VAL A 67 6.63 -4.46 15.10
C VAL A 67 7.80 -5.36 14.75
N TYR A 68 8.76 -5.45 15.66
CA TYR A 68 9.92 -6.34 15.53
C TYR A 68 9.52 -7.83 15.69
N PRO A 69 10.06 -8.75 14.86
CA PRO A 69 10.83 -8.48 13.65
C PRO A 69 9.91 -7.94 12.53
N SER A 70 10.32 -6.84 11.88
CA SER A 70 9.57 -6.28 10.76
C SER A 70 9.59 -7.24 9.57
N GLN A 71 8.41 -7.49 9.00
CA GLN A 71 8.17 -8.47 7.94
C GLN A 71 7.24 -7.86 6.88
N ASN A 72 7.25 -8.44 5.68
CA ASN A 72 6.32 -8.05 4.62
C ASN A 72 4.93 -8.67 4.84
N ALA A 73 3.92 -7.84 5.09
CA ALA A 73 2.53 -8.27 5.26
C ALA A 73 1.88 -8.75 3.95
N THR A 74 2.47 -8.41 2.81
CA THR A 74 1.94 -8.65 1.46
C THR A 74 2.88 -9.54 0.64
N ALA A 75 3.54 -10.51 1.30
CA ALA A 75 4.48 -11.43 0.66
C ALA A 75 3.84 -12.29 -0.46
N ASN A 76 2.53 -12.52 -0.41
CA ASN A 76 1.80 -13.33 -1.40
C ASN A 76 1.31 -12.53 -2.62
N VAL A 77 1.59 -11.22 -2.69
CA VAL A 77 1.19 -10.41 -3.83
C VAL A 77 2.00 -10.80 -5.06
N SER A 78 1.30 -11.29 -6.09
CA SER A 78 1.87 -11.56 -7.40
C SER A 78 1.78 -10.33 -8.31
N ARG A 79 2.47 -10.35 -9.46
CA ARG A 79 2.34 -9.31 -10.50
C ARG A 79 0.89 -9.11 -10.96
N SER A 80 0.15 -10.20 -11.13
CA SER A 80 -1.25 -10.13 -11.56
C SER A 80 -2.11 -9.43 -10.52
N THR A 81 -1.92 -9.79 -9.24
CA THR A 81 -2.66 -9.17 -8.13
C THR A 81 -2.27 -7.70 -7.96
N LEU A 82 -0.98 -7.35 -8.08
CA LEU A 82 -0.51 -5.97 -8.05
C LEU A 82 -1.13 -5.14 -9.19
N LYS A 83 -1.21 -5.71 -10.39
CA LYS A 83 -1.83 -5.04 -11.54
C LYS A 83 -3.28 -4.68 -11.23
N ILE A 84 -4.08 -5.65 -10.78
CA ILE A 84 -5.49 -5.43 -10.38
C ILE A 84 -5.58 -4.37 -9.29
N MET A 85 -4.75 -4.46 -8.23
CA MET A 85 -4.75 -3.47 -7.16
C MET A 85 -4.41 -2.05 -7.66
N THR A 86 -3.45 -1.93 -8.58
CA THR A 86 -3.04 -0.63 -9.13
C THR A 86 -4.14 -0.02 -10.01
N GLU A 87 -4.81 -0.85 -10.81
CA GLU A 87 -5.97 -0.45 -11.61
C GLU A 87 -7.11 0.03 -10.70
N GLU A 88 -7.39 -0.68 -9.61
CA GLU A 88 -8.39 -0.27 -8.60
C GLU A 88 -7.99 1.01 -7.86
N PHE A 89 -6.70 1.25 -7.60
CA PHE A 89 -6.26 2.52 -7.01
C PHE A 89 -6.48 3.69 -7.95
N VAL A 90 -6.25 3.51 -9.26
CA VAL A 90 -6.53 4.53 -10.28
C VAL A 90 -8.04 4.78 -10.37
N ARG A 91 -8.86 3.73 -10.44
CA ARG A 91 -10.33 3.84 -10.43
C ARG A 91 -10.82 4.60 -9.20
N GLY A 92 -10.36 4.23 -8.00
CA GLY A 92 -10.73 4.88 -6.75
C GLY A 92 -10.33 6.36 -6.71
N LYS A 93 -9.16 6.72 -7.27
CA LYS A 93 -8.73 8.12 -7.39
C LYS A 93 -9.65 8.93 -8.29
N ASP A 94 -10.02 8.39 -9.44
CA ASP A 94 -10.87 9.10 -10.39
C ASP A 94 -12.31 9.24 -9.85
N LEU A 95 -12.82 8.23 -9.15
CA LEU A 95 -14.08 8.33 -8.42
C LEU A 95 -14.02 9.37 -7.30
N CYS A 96 -12.95 9.39 -6.48
CA CYS A 96 -12.80 10.41 -5.44
C CYS A 96 -12.81 11.84 -6.02
N LYS A 97 -12.16 12.08 -7.16
CA LYS A 97 -12.23 13.37 -7.86
C LYS A 97 -13.64 13.73 -8.31
N ARG A 98 -14.39 12.76 -8.86
CA ARG A 98 -15.80 12.97 -9.27
C ARG A 98 -16.69 13.29 -8.06
N ILE A 99 -16.50 12.57 -6.94
CA ILE A 99 -17.24 12.80 -5.69
C ILE A 99 -16.94 14.20 -5.14
N GLU A 100 -15.67 14.61 -5.12
CA GLU A 100 -15.26 15.96 -4.69
C GLU A 100 -15.83 17.06 -5.61
N ALA A 101 -16.02 16.76 -6.89
CA ALA A 101 -16.67 17.66 -7.86
C ALA A 101 -18.22 17.62 -7.79
N GLY A 102 -18.81 16.78 -6.94
CA GLY A 102 -20.26 16.60 -6.85
C GLY A 102 -20.89 15.86 -8.04
N GLN A 103 -20.09 15.07 -8.76
CA GLN A 103 -20.46 14.35 -9.99
C GLN A 103 -20.62 12.83 -9.79
N ALA A 104 -20.47 12.36 -8.56
CA ALA A 104 -20.59 10.96 -8.17
C ALA A 104 -20.93 10.85 -6.69
N ASP A 105 -21.48 9.71 -6.29
CA ASP A 105 -21.77 9.39 -4.90
C ASP A 105 -20.78 8.39 -4.31
N TRP A 106 -20.61 8.42 -2.99
CA TRP A 106 -19.75 7.46 -2.27
C TRP A 106 -20.19 6.00 -2.47
N SER A 107 -21.46 5.75 -2.80
CA SER A 107 -21.95 4.41 -3.14
C SER A 107 -21.23 3.81 -4.35
N GLU A 108 -20.92 4.61 -5.37
CA GLU A 108 -20.22 4.15 -6.60
C GLU A 108 -18.82 3.59 -6.27
N LEU A 109 -18.16 4.13 -5.24
CA LEU A 109 -16.86 3.65 -4.80
C LEU A 109 -16.91 2.25 -4.17
N PHE A 110 -18.02 1.93 -3.51
CA PHE A 110 -18.21 0.66 -2.79
C PHE A 110 -19.05 -0.35 -3.58
N GLU A 111 -19.30 -0.08 -4.86
CA GLU A 111 -19.98 -1.04 -5.73
C GLU A 111 -19.17 -2.35 -5.84
N PRO A 112 -19.85 -3.50 -5.84
CA PRO A 112 -19.18 -4.79 -6.00
C PRO A 112 -18.39 -4.85 -7.31
N LEU A 113 -17.20 -5.45 -7.24
CA LEU A 113 -16.44 -5.77 -8.44
C LEU A 113 -17.15 -6.87 -9.21
N ASP A 114 -17.52 -6.59 -10.45
CA ASP A 114 -18.08 -7.58 -11.36
C ASP A 114 -16.93 -8.40 -11.98
N VAL A 115 -16.49 -9.42 -11.26
CA VAL A 115 -15.30 -10.24 -11.59
C VAL A 115 -15.52 -11.23 -12.76
N LEU A 116 -16.64 -11.11 -13.48
CA LEU A 116 -17.08 -12.08 -14.49
C LEU A 116 -17.28 -11.50 -15.91
N ASN A 117 -16.82 -10.28 -16.19
CA ASN A 117 -16.87 -9.70 -17.55
C ASN A 117 -15.52 -9.74 -18.25
#